data_AF-A0A2V5M4I1-F1
#
_entry.id   AF-A0A2V5M4I1-F1
#
_cell.length_a   1.000
_cell.length_b   1.000
_cell.length_c   1.000
_cell.angle_alpha   90.00
_cell.angle_beta   90.00
_cell.angle_gamma   90.00
#
_symmetry.space_group_name_H-M   'P 1'
#
loop_
_entity.id
_entity.type
_entity.pdbx_description
1 polymer ?
#
loop_
_entity_poly.entity_id
_entity_poly.type
_entity_poly.pdbx_seq_one_letter_code
_entity_poly.pdbx_strand_id
1 'polypeptide(L)'
;MDRYLWVGSLLGFDDEPPSLAIHLSPETIRTVERLLEEHGVPGGKPLVVLVPGTIWETKHWTIEGFAGVAREFLREGFAVALAGTKRDETRCRQIATAAPGTIDLCGKTTPADLA
;
A
#
# COMPACT_ATOMS: atom_id res chain seq x y z
N MET A 1 -13.99 15.46 3.61
CA MET A 1 -14.38 14.64 4.77
C MET A 1 -15.45 15.37 5.56
N ASP A 2 -15.20 16.63 5.91
CA ASP A 2 -16.08 17.49 6.72
C ASP A 2 -17.51 17.63 6.18
N ARG A 3 -17.67 17.68 4.86
CA ARG A 3 -19.00 17.75 4.21
C ARG A 3 -19.89 16.54 4.53
N TYR A 4 -19.32 15.36 4.79
CA TYR A 4 -20.09 14.17 5.17
C TYR A 4 -20.51 14.20 6.65
N LEU A 5 -19.71 14.85 7.51
CA LEU A 5 -19.97 14.92 8.95
C LEU A 5 -21.15 15.84 9.29
N TRP A 6 -21.44 16.82 8.41
CA TRP A 6 -22.61 17.69 8.56
C TRP A 6 -23.94 16.94 8.61
N VAL A 7 -24.03 15.76 7.96
CA VAL A 7 -25.23 14.93 8.07
C VAL A 7 -25.43 14.42 9.51
N GLY A 8 -24.34 14.08 10.20
CA GLY A 8 -24.39 13.67 11.61
C GLY A 8 -24.91 14.80 12.50
N SER A 9 -24.34 15.99 12.36
CA SER A 9 -24.77 17.20 13.06
C SER A 9 -26.26 17.51 12.83
N LEU A 10 -26.72 17.42 11.58
CA LEU A 10 -28.13 17.61 11.21
C LEU A 10 -29.08 16.57 11.84
N LEU A 11 -28.58 15.39 12.15
CA LEU A 11 -29.33 14.32 12.82
C LEU A 11 -29.23 14.40 14.36
N GLY A 12 -28.55 15.42 14.90
CA GLY A 12 -28.39 15.63 16.34
C GLY A 12 -27.25 14.83 16.97
N PHE A 13 -26.35 14.26 16.17
CA PHE A 13 -25.08 13.74 16.69
C PHE A 13 -24.13 14.90 17.02
N ASP A 14 -23.18 14.63 17.91
CA ASP A 14 -22.14 15.59 18.27
C ASP A 14 -21.18 15.85 17.10
N ASP A 15 -20.57 17.04 17.10
CA ASP A 15 -19.58 17.44 16.11
C ASP A 15 -18.17 16.89 16.46
N GLU A 16 -18.09 15.84 17.27
CA GLU A 16 -16.79 15.23 17.61
C GLU A 16 -16.19 14.56 16.37
N PRO A 17 -14.90 14.80 16.05
CA PRO A 17 -14.27 14.17 14.89
C PRO A 17 -14.35 12.64 14.99
N PRO A 18 -14.87 11.93 13.98
CA PRO A 18 -14.96 10.49 14.05
C PRO A 18 -13.57 9.88 13.99
N SER A 19 -13.43 8.72 14.64
CA SER A 19 -12.24 7.90 14.47
C SER A 19 -12.15 7.42 13.02
N LEU A 20 -10.97 7.60 12.42
CA LEU A 20 -10.62 7.04 11.10
C LEU A 20 -9.94 5.66 11.22
N ALA A 21 -10.05 5.01 12.38
CA ALA A 21 -9.44 3.72 12.63
C ALA A 21 -10.04 2.64 11.71
N ILE A 22 -9.17 1.87 11.08
CA ILE A 22 -9.55 0.66 10.35
C ILE A 22 -9.37 -0.52 11.31
N HIS A 23 -10.45 -1.23 11.58
CA HIS A 23 -10.42 -2.43 12.40
C HIS A 23 -10.12 -3.65 11.54
N LEU A 24 -8.93 -4.23 11.74
CA LEU A 24 -8.50 -5.43 11.03
C LEU A 24 -8.96 -6.69 11.74
N SER A 25 -9.40 -7.67 10.94
CA SER A 25 -9.67 -9.00 11.47
C SER A 25 -8.35 -9.73 11.77
N PRO A 26 -8.31 -10.63 12.76
CA PRO A 26 -7.15 -11.50 12.98
C PRO A 26 -6.79 -12.35 11.75
N GLU A 27 -7.76 -12.64 10.88
CA GLU A 27 -7.54 -13.38 9.63
C GLU A 27 -6.80 -12.55 8.57
N THR A 28 -7.10 -11.25 8.47
CA THR A 28 -6.39 -10.32 7.59
C THR A 28 -4.91 -10.24 8.00
N ILE A 29 -4.63 -10.10 9.29
CA ILE A 29 -3.26 -10.07 9.82
C ILE A 29 -2.50 -11.34 9.42
N ARG A 30 -3.06 -12.52 9.70
CA ARG A 30 -2.45 -13.81 9.33
C ARG A 30 -2.24 -13.97 7.82
N THR A 31 -3.17 -13.43 7.02
CA THR A 31 -3.07 -13.47 5.56
C THR A 31 -1.88 -12.67 5.06
N VAL A 32 -1.69 -11.46 5.59
CA VAL A 32 -0.55 -10.59 5.26
C VAL A 32 0.77 -11.18 5.75
N GLU A 33 0.81 -11.70 6.98
CA GLU A 33 2.01 -12.36 7.54
C GLU A 33 2.46 -13.52 6.64
N ARG A 34 1.55 -14.42 6.27
CA ARG A 34 1.84 -15.52 5.34
C ARG A 34 2.29 -15.01 3.97
N LEU A 35 1.61 -14.00 3.42
CA LEU A 35 1.96 -13.43 2.12
C LEU A 35 3.40 -12.87 2.12
N LEU A 36 3.81 -12.22 3.21
CA LEU A 36 5.16 -11.69 3.38
C LEU A 36 6.19 -12.81 3.56
N GLU A 37 5.88 -13.84 4.35
CA GLU A 37 6.73 -15.03 4.54
C GLU A 37 6.96 -15.78 3.23
N GLU A 38 5.92 -15.96 2.40
CA GLU A 38 6.01 -16.58 1.07
C GLU A 38 6.96 -15.82 0.13
N HIS A 39 7.14 -14.52 0.34
CA HIS A 39 8.08 -13.67 -0.40
C HIS A 39 9.40 -13.44 0.35
N GLY A 40 9.67 -14.21 1.41
CA GLY A 40 10.93 -14.19 2.15
C GLY A 40 11.15 -12.94 3.00
N VAL A 41 10.08 -12.25 3.41
CA VAL A 41 10.15 -11.12 4.35
C VAL A 41 9.94 -11.65 5.77
N PRO A 42 10.99 -11.77 6.58
CA PRO A 42 10.85 -12.26 7.94
C PRO A 42 10.10 -11.24 8.80
N GLY A 43 9.34 -11.75 9.79
CA GLY A 43 8.71 -10.93 10.81
C GLY A 43 9.72 -9.99 11.49
N GLY A 44 9.35 -8.72 11.64
CA GLY A 44 10.20 -7.68 12.23
C GLY A 44 11.15 -6.97 11.26
N LYS A 45 11.28 -7.43 10.00
CA LYS A 45 11.95 -6.63 8.97
C LYS A 45 11.09 -5.41 8.61
N PRO A 46 11.63 -4.19 8.62
CA PRO A 46 10.83 -3.01 8.29
C PRO A 46 10.42 -3.06 6.81
N LEU A 47 9.15 -2.76 6.54
CA LEU A 47 8.53 -2.87 5.22
C LEU A 47 8.15 -1.48 4.70
N VAL A 48 8.49 -1.21 3.44
CA VAL A 48 7.97 -0.09 2.66
C VAL A 48 7.06 -0.64 1.57
N VAL A 49 5.86 -0.10 1.45
CA VAL A 49 4.94 -0.42 0.36
C VAL A 49 4.84 0.77 -0.57
N LEU A 50 5.18 0.58 -1.85
CA LEU A 50 5.01 1.58 -2.90
C LEU A 50 3.76 1.23 -3.70
N VAL A 51 2.84 2.19 -3.80
CA VAL A 51 1.61 2.06 -4.58
C VAL A 51 1.71 3.01 -5.77
N PRO A 52 2.24 2.56 -6.91
CA PRO A 52 2.56 3.46 -7.98
C PRO A 52 1.27 3.86 -8.74
N GLY A 53 0.22 3.03 -8.73
CA GLY A 53 -1.00 3.21 -9.54
C GLY A 53 -1.83 4.47 -9.25
N THR A 54 -2.38 5.08 -10.29
CA THR A 54 -3.44 6.11 -10.18
C THR A 54 -4.37 6.04 -11.38
N ILE A 55 -5.65 6.37 -11.18
CA ILE A 55 -6.62 6.47 -12.28
C ILE A 55 -6.39 7.72 -13.15
N TRP A 56 -5.66 8.71 -12.65
CA TRP A 56 -5.41 9.98 -13.32
C TRP A 56 -4.04 9.96 -13.96
N GLU A 57 -3.98 9.88 -15.30
CA GLU A 57 -2.73 9.72 -16.03
C GLU A 57 -1.69 10.78 -15.67
N THR A 58 -2.11 12.04 -15.56
CA THR A 58 -1.26 13.20 -15.24
C THR A 58 -0.71 13.21 -13.81
N LYS A 59 -1.22 12.34 -12.92
CA LYS A 59 -0.72 12.19 -11.54
C LYS A 59 0.29 11.06 -11.40
N HIS A 60 0.61 10.34 -12.47
CA HIS A 60 1.64 9.32 -12.39
C HIS A 60 3.00 9.97 -12.10
N TRP A 61 3.64 9.48 -11.05
CA TRP A 61 5.07 9.70 -10.89
C TRP A 61 5.86 8.69 -11.75
N THR A 62 7.11 9.04 -12.03
CA THR A 62 7.93 8.31 -13.00
C THR A 62 8.32 6.93 -12.49
N ILE A 63 8.49 5.97 -13.41
CA ILE A 63 9.01 4.62 -13.11
C ILE A 63 10.36 4.72 -12.39
N GLU A 64 11.27 5.52 -12.94
CA GLU A 64 12.62 5.66 -12.39
C GLU A 64 12.62 6.34 -11.02
N GLY A 65 11.68 7.26 -10.76
CA GLY A 65 11.51 7.86 -9.44
C GLY A 65 11.15 6.82 -8.39
N PHE A 66 10.13 6.01 -8.66
CA PHE A 66 9.76 4.90 -7.76
C PHE A 66 10.88 3.88 -7.61
N ALA A 67 11.56 3.51 -8.71
CA ALA A 67 12.67 2.57 -8.68
C ALA A 67 13.86 3.11 -7.87
N GLY A 68 14.17 4.40 -7.99
CA GLY A 68 15.21 5.05 -7.20
C GLY A 68 14.94 4.99 -5.69
N VAL A 69 13.72 5.32 -5.28
CA VAL A 69 13.28 5.21 -3.88
C VAL A 69 13.33 3.77 -3.40
N ALA A 70 12.84 2.83 -4.21
CA ALA A 70 12.87 1.40 -3.88
C ALA A 70 14.30 0.90 -3.65
N ARG A 71 15.24 1.23 -4.54
CA ARG A 71 16.66 0.84 -4.40
C ARG A 71 17.28 1.41 -3.14
N GLU A 72 16.95 2.65 -2.77
CA GLU A 72 17.49 3.27 -1.56
C GLU A 72 17.00 2.56 -0.29
N PHE A 73 15.70 2.30 -0.18
CA PHE A 73 15.18 1.55 0.97
C PHE A 73 15.70 0.10 1.02
N LEU A 74 15.84 -0.56 -0.13
CA LEU A 74 16.48 -1.88 -0.19
C LEU A 74 17.92 -1.83 0.32
N ARG A 75 18.69 -0.80 -0.05
CA ARG A 75 20.08 -0.57 0.42
C ARG A 75 20.14 -0.33 1.92
N GLU A 76 19.15 0.34 2.49
CA GLU A 76 19.02 0.58 3.93
C GLU A 76 18.51 -0.65 4.71
N GLY A 77 18.19 -1.75 4.03
CA GLY A 77 17.82 -3.02 4.65
C GLY A 77 16.31 -3.22 4.83
N PHE A 78 15.47 -2.34 4.29
CA PHE A 78 14.03 -2.53 4.27
C PHE A 78 13.64 -3.66 3.30
N ALA A 79 12.51 -4.31 3.56
CA ALA A 79 11.77 -4.98 2.50
C ALA A 79 10.98 -3.91 1.73
N VAL A 80 10.92 -4.03 0.41
CA VAL A 80 10.14 -3.10 -0.43
C VAL A 80 9.15 -3.90 -1.25
N ALA A 81 7.86 -3.63 -1.07
CA ALA A 81 6.78 -4.23 -1.84
C ALA A 81 6.15 -3.21 -2.79
N LEU A 82 5.79 -3.66 -3.99
CA LEU A 82 4.98 -2.92 -4.94
C LEU A 82 3.55 -3.44 -4.84
N ALA A 83 2.59 -2.56 -4.56
CA ALA A 83 1.18 -2.92 -4.48
C ALA A 83 0.36 -2.08 -5.44
N GLY A 84 -0.80 -2.61 -5.82
CA GLY A 84 -1.65 -1.97 -6.81
C GLY A 84 -2.75 -2.92 -7.26
N THR A 85 -3.61 -2.41 -8.13
CA THR A 85 -4.65 -3.22 -8.76
C THR A 85 -4.08 -3.98 -9.96
N LYS A 86 -4.84 -4.93 -10.52
CA LYS A 86 -4.45 -5.61 -11.76
C LYS A 86 -4.14 -4.66 -12.93
N ARG A 87 -4.71 -3.44 -12.94
CA ARG A 87 -4.44 -2.43 -13.97
C ARG A 87 -3.03 -1.83 -13.87
N ASP A 88 -2.39 -1.95 -12.71
CA ASP A 88 -1.09 -1.37 -12.41
C ASP A 88 0.06 -2.35 -12.71
N GLU A 89 -0.24 -3.59 -13.11
CA GLU A 89 0.71 -4.71 -13.25
C GLU A 89 1.89 -4.36 -14.16
N THR A 90 1.65 -3.78 -15.33
CA THR A 90 2.72 -3.37 -16.25
C THR A 90 3.68 -2.40 -15.58
N ARG A 91 3.15 -1.50 -14.76
CA ARG A 91 3.93 -0.43 -14.14
C ARG A 91 4.71 -0.92 -12.93
N CYS A 92 4.09 -1.74 -12.09
CA CYS A 92 4.77 -2.45 -11.01
C CYS A 92 5.91 -3.32 -11.57
N ARG A 93 5.67 -4.04 -12.68
CA ARG A 93 6.71 -4.84 -13.34
C ARG A 93 7.88 -4.01 -13.85
N GLN A 94 7.61 -2.85 -14.45
CA GLN A 94 8.68 -1.94 -14.90
C GLN A 94 9.53 -1.44 -13.73
N ILE A 95 8.90 -1.07 -12.61
CA ILE A 95 9.60 -0.64 -11.40
C ILE A 95 10.42 -1.80 -10.82
N ALA A 96 9.84 -3.00 -10.70
CA ALA A 96 10.54 -4.18 -10.19
C ALA A 96 11.74 -4.58 -11.07
N THR A 97 11.64 -4.37 -12.38
CA THR A 97 12.76 -4.59 -13.31
C THR A 97 13.87 -3.56 -13.08
N ALA A 98 13.54 -2.29 -12.82
CA ALA A 98 14.49 -1.20 -12.56
C ALA A 98 15.03 -1.18 -11.12
N ALA A 99 14.36 -1.85 -10.18
CA ALA A 99 14.78 -2.02 -8.79
C ALA A 99 14.71 -3.50 -8.39
N PRO A 100 15.66 -4.35 -8.86
CA PRO A 100 15.70 -5.75 -8.48
C PRO A 100 15.76 -5.92 -6.96
N GLY A 101 14.95 -6.84 -6.43
CA GLY A 101 14.82 -7.09 -4.99
C GLY A 101 13.52 -6.55 -4.38
N THR A 102 12.74 -5.74 -5.11
CA THR A 102 11.36 -5.44 -4.72
C THR A 102 10.45 -6.65 -4.87
N ILE A 103 9.44 -6.75 -4.02
CA ILE A 103 8.42 -7.79 -4.04
C ILE A 103 7.21 -7.28 -4.80
N ASP A 104 6.80 -7.95 -5.87
CA ASP A 104 5.61 -7.57 -6.63
C ASP A 104 4.35 -8.21 -6.01
N LEU A 105 3.58 -7.40 -5.28
CA LEU A 105 2.28 -7.75 -4.70
C LEU A 105 1.11 -7.17 -5.52
N CYS A 106 1.37 -6.66 -6.72
CA CYS A 106 0.34 -6.05 -7.57
C CYS A 106 -0.79 -7.05 -7.88
N GLY A 107 -2.02 -6.70 -7.54
CA GLY A 107 -3.19 -7.55 -7.70
C GLY A 107 -3.25 -8.76 -6.76
N LYS A 108 -2.36 -8.86 -5.77
CA LYS A 108 -2.30 -9.97 -4.79
C LYS A 108 -2.83 -9.59 -3.40
N THR A 109 -3.21 -8.34 -3.20
CA THR A 109 -3.74 -7.81 -1.94
C THR A 109 -5.12 -7.19 -2.13
N THR A 110 -5.88 -7.14 -1.05
CA THR A 110 -7.12 -6.38 -0.92
C THR A 110 -6.84 -5.04 -0.21
N PRO A 111 -7.79 -4.09 -0.19
CA PRO A 111 -7.63 -2.87 0.61
C PRO A 111 -7.44 -3.13 2.11
N ALA A 112 -8.05 -4.20 2.65
CA ALA A 112 -7.89 -4.57 4.05
C ALA A 112 -6.46 -5.06 4.37
N ASP A 113 -5.80 -5.70 3.40
CA ASP A 113 -4.41 -6.19 3.56
C ASP A 113 -3.37 -5.04 3.59
N LEU A 114 -3.76 -3.82 3.22
CA LEU A 114 -2.89 -2.63 3.12
C LEU A 114 -3.22 -1.54 4.15
N ALA A 115 -4.16 -1.80 5.07
CA ALA A 115 -4.69 -0.83 6.01
C ALA A 115 -3.89 -0.72 7.32
#